data_AF-A0A533RR38-F1
#
_entry.id   AF-A0A533RR38-F1
#
_cell.length_a   1.000
_cell.length_b   1.000
_cell.length_c   1.000
_cell.angle_alpha   90.00
_cell.angle_beta   90.00
_cell.angle_gamma   90.00
#
_symmetry.space_group_name_H-M   'P 1'
#
loop_
_entity.id
_entity.type
_entity.pdbx_description
1 polymer ?
#
loop_
_entity_poly.entity_id
_entity_poly.type
_entity_poly.pdbx_seq_one_letter_code
_entity_poly.pdbx_strand_id
1 'polypeptide(L)'
;MSRVSMLGQWADSIRATYHVDPRVFIALVLTTIPPFYVAFAVAVRSALRARRGGIPIWTDRTFVVAVPVVVATWLLPYAYVALFGRLPVWGWVVFLALLCVGAVRLAAAMRHRTSNAPEVTDE
;
A
#
# COMPACT_ATOMS: atom_id res chain seq x y z
N MET A 1 -24.83 -17.86 16.53
CA MET A 1 -24.82 -16.50 15.93
C MET A 1 -25.00 -16.63 14.42
N SER A 2 -25.96 -15.93 13.82
CA SER A 2 -26.16 -15.96 12.36
C SER A 2 -25.15 -15.04 11.67
N ARG A 3 -24.68 -15.39 10.47
CA ARG A 3 -23.70 -14.58 9.70
C ARG A 3 -24.21 -13.15 9.42
N VAL A 4 -25.53 -12.97 9.34
CA VAL A 4 -26.20 -11.68 9.15
C VAL A 4 -26.03 -10.77 10.38
N SER A 5 -26.10 -11.33 11.60
CA SER A 5 -25.89 -10.55 12.83
C SER A 5 -24.45 -10.05 13.00
N MET A 6 -23.46 -10.78 12.47
CA MET A 6 -22.04 -10.42 12.56
C MET A 6 -21.69 -9.25 11.64
N LEU A 7 -22.23 -9.24 10.42
CA LEU A 7 -22.04 -8.13 9.48
C LEU A 7 -22.70 -6.84 9.96
N GLY A 8 -23.88 -6.95 10.59
CA GLY A 8 -24.56 -5.81 11.23
C GLY A 8 -23.71 -5.20 12.35
N GLN A 9 -23.25 -6.01 13.30
CA GLN A 9 -22.38 -5.55 14.39
C GLN A 9 -21.07 -4.92 13.88
N TRP A 10 -20.49 -5.48 12.83
CA TRP A 10 -19.27 -4.92 12.24
C TRP A 10 -19.53 -3.58 11.55
N ALA A 11 -20.62 -3.45 10.80
CA ALA A 11 -21.03 -2.19 10.18
C ALA A 11 -21.28 -1.08 11.21
N ASP A 12 -21.95 -1.41 12.32
CA ASP A 12 -22.20 -0.48 13.41
C ASP A 12 -20.89 -0.03 14.09
N SER A 13 -19.96 -0.97 14.30
CA SER A 13 -18.63 -0.67 14.83
C SER A 13 -17.80 0.23 13.91
N ILE A 14 -17.84 0.00 12.59
CA ILE A 14 -17.15 0.85 11.60
C ILE A 14 -17.71 2.27 11.65
N ARG A 15 -19.04 2.41 11.68
CA ARG A 15 -19.70 3.72 11.72
C ARG A 15 -19.38 4.46 13.02
N ALA A 16 -19.42 3.75 14.15
CA ALA A 16 -19.11 4.31 15.45
C ALA A 16 -17.63 4.76 15.57
N THR A 17 -16.71 3.98 15.00
CA THR A 17 -15.25 4.22 15.17
C THR A 17 -14.70 5.21 14.15
N TYR A 18 -15.08 5.05 12.88
CA TYR A 18 -14.45 5.75 11.75
C TYR A 18 -15.35 6.81 11.12
N HIS A 19 -16.63 6.89 11.53
CA HIS A 19 -17.63 7.84 10.99
C HIS A 19 -17.78 7.82 9.46
N VAL A 20 -17.44 6.72 8.81
CA VAL A 20 -17.63 6.49 7.38
C VAL A 20 -18.90 5.69 7.12
N ASP A 21 -19.37 5.70 5.86
CA ASP A 21 -20.42 4.77 5.44
C ASP A 21 -19.87 3.33 5.46
N PRO A 22 -20.41 2.45 6.33
CA PRO A 22 -19.92 1.10 6.46
C PRO A 22 -20.12 0.27 5.18
N ARG A 23 -21.11 0.59 4.34
CA ARG A 23 -21.36 -0.13 3.08
C ARG A 23 -20.23 0.13 2.09
N VAL A 24 -19.80 1.39 1.97
CA VAL A 24 -18.70 1.79 1.09
C VAL A 24 -17.39 1.19 1.59
N PHE A 25 -17.13 1.24 2.90
CA PHE A 25 -15.95 0.64 3.50
C PHE A 25 -15.89 -0.88 3.26
N ILE A 26 -16.99 -1.60 3.49
CA ILE A 26 -17.07 -3.05 3.26
C ILE A 26 -16.88 -3.37 1.77
N ALA A 27 -17.52 -2.60 0.87
CA ALA A 27 -17.34 -2.78 -0.57
C ALA A 27 -15.88 -2.57 -1.01
N LEU A 28 -15.20 -1.57 -0.45
CA LEU A 28 -13.76 -1.30 -0.65
C LEU A 28 -12.90 -2.46 -0.16
N VAL A 29 -13.16 -2.98 1.05
CA VAL A 29 -12.44 -4.14 1.57
C VAL A 29 -12.65 -5.36 0.68
N LEU A 30 -13.89 -5.64 0.28
CA LEU A 30 -14.20 -6.78 -0.58
C LEU A 30 -13.59 -6.67 -1.99
N THR A 31 -13.52 -5.47 -2.55
CA THR A 31 -12.90 -5.24 -3.87
C THR A 31 -11.37 -5.28 -3.81
N THR A 32 -10.76 -4.94 -2.67
CA THR A 32 -9.30 -4.96 -2.51
C THR A 32 -8.75 -6.34 -2.14
N ILE A 33 -9.56 -7.23 -1.54
CA ILE A 33 -9.16 -8.59 -1.15
C ILE A 33 -8.62 -9.42 -2.34
N PRO A 34 -9.34 -9.61 -3.46
CA PRO A 34 -8.85 -10.44 -4.57
C PRO A 34 -7.51 -9.96 -5.16
N PRO A 35 -7.35 -8.68 -5.55
CA PRO A 35 -6.09 -8.21 -6.11
C PRO A 35 -4.94 -8.24 -5.08
N PHE A 36 -5.22 -8.02 -3.79
CA PHE A 36 -4.23 -8.13 -2.73
C PHE A 36 -3.62 -9.54 -2.67
N TYR A 37 -4.44 -10.60 -2.61
CA TYR A 37 -3.93 -11.97 -2.50
C TYR A 37 -3.19 -12.42 -3.76
N VAL A 38 -3.66 -12.02 -4.95
CA VAL A 38 -2.96 -12.33 -6.21
C VAL A 38 -1.59 -11.66 -6.22
N ALA A 39 -1.53 -10.36 -5.95
CA ALA A 39 -0.27 -9.61 -5.95
C ALA A 39 0.68 -10.11 -4.84
N PHE A 40 0.16 -10.43 -3.66
CA PHE A 40 0.94 -10.99 -2.56
C PHE A 40 1.54 -12.35 -2.92
N ALA A 41 0.74 -13.26 -3.49
CA ALA A 41 1.23 -14.57 -3.92
C ALA A 41 2.33 -14.46 -4.99
N VAL A 42 2.19 -13.51 -5.92
CA VAL A 42 3.20 -13.22 -6.93
C VAL A 42 4.48 -12.66 -6.30
N ALA A 43 4.36 -11.68 -5.40
CA ALA A 43 5.50 -11.10 -4.71
C ALA A 43 6.27 -12.15 -3.89
N VAL A 44 5.56 -13.04 -3.17
CA VAL A 44 6.17 -14.13 -2.39
C VAL A 44 6.87 -15.13 -3.31
N ARG A 45 6.24 -15.54 -4.42
CA ARG A 45 6.87 -16.47 -5.38
C ARG A 45 8.15 -15.88 -6.00
N SER A 46 8.11 -14.61 -6.37
CA SER A 46 9.29 -13.88 -6.86
C SER A 46 10.39 -13.79 -5.80
N ALA A 47 10.03 -13.50 -4.55
CA ALA A 47 10.99 -13.47 -3.45
C ALA A 47 11.68 -14.82 -3.22
N LEU A 48 10.91 -15.91 -3.28
CA LEU A 48 11.44 -17.27 -3.14
C LEU A 48 12.36 -17.65 -4.32
N ARG A 49 12.03 -17.22 -5.54
CA ARG A 49 12.90 -17.42 -6.72
C ARG A 49 14.19 -16.62 -6.62
N ALA A 50 14.12 -15.35 -6.23
CA ALA A 50 15.30 -14.51 -6.01
C ALA A 50 16.25 -15.12 -4.97
N ARG A 51 15.70 -15.66 -3.87
CA ARG A 51 16.48 -16.40 -2.87
C ARG A 51 17.18 -17.65 -3.39
N ARG A 52 16.56 -18.37 -4.34
CA ARG A 52 17.12 -19.62 -4.89
C ARG A 52 18.10 -19.38 -6.04
N GLY A 53 17.90 -18.33 -6.83
CA GLY A 53 18.70 -18.04 -8.03
C GLY A 53 19.80 -17.01 -7.84
N GLY A 54 19.91 -16.38 -6.66
CA GLY A 54 20.89 -15.31 -6.42
C GLY A 54 20.63 -14.01 -7.19
N ILE A 55 19.49 -13.92 -7.90
CA ILE A 55 19.12 -12.75 -8.70
C ILE A 55 18.53 -11.68 -7.76
N PRO A 56 18.89 -10.40 -7.89
CA PRO A 56 18.34 -9.35 -7.06
C PRO A 56 16.82 -9.28 -7.20
N ILE A 57 16.10 -9.29 -6.08
CA ILE A 57 14.63 -9.26 -6.06
C ILE A 57 14.05 -8.01 -6.75
N TRP A 58 14.83 -6.92 -6.75
CA TRP A 58 14.49 -5.63 -7.35
C TRP A 58 14.60 -5.60 -8.88
N THR A 59 15.21 -6.61 -9.48
CA THR A 59 15.26 -6.78 -10.95
C THR A 59 14.11 -7.62 -11.50
N ASP A 60 13.37 -8.34 -10.64
CA ASP A 60 12.18 -9.06 -11.09
C ASP A 60 11.03 -8.08 -11.32
N ARG A 61 10.74 -7.79 -12.59
CA ARG A 61 9.63 -6.92 -13.02
C ARG A 61 8.31 -7.34 -12.37
N THR A 62 8.12 -8.64 -12.15
CA THR A 62 6.92 -9.19 -11.50
C THR A 62 6.82 -8.76 -10.04
N PHE A 63 7.95 -8.79 -9.31
CA PHE A 63 8.02 -8.33 -7.93
C PHE A 63 7.82 -6.81 -7.83
N VAL A 64 8.50 -6.06 -8.69
CA VAL A 64 8.44 -4.59 -8.73
C VAL A 64 7.03 -4.07 -9.04
N VAL A 65 6.24 -4.79 -9.83
CA VAL A 65 4.84 -4.45 -10.10
C VAL A 65 3.89 -4.95 -9.00
N ALA A 66 4.13 -6.14 -8.46
CA ALA A 66 3.25 -6.72 -7.44
C ALA A 66 3.29 -5.96 -6.11
N VAL A 67 4.46 -5.49 -5.67
CA VAL A 67 4.60 -4.78 -4.38
C VAL A 67 3.76 -3.49 -4.33
N PRO A 68 3.81 -2.58 -5.31
CA PRO A 68 2.92 -1.41 -5.36
C PRO A 68 1.45 -1.78 -5.32
N VAL A 69 1.03 -2.86 -6.00
CA VAL A 69 -0.37 -3.32 -6.00
C VAL A 69 -0.78 -3.78 -4.60
N VAL A 70 0.07 -4.56 -3.91
CA VAL A 70 -0.17 -4.98 -2.52
C VAL A 70 -0.30 -3.77 -1.60
N VAL A 71 0.62 -2.81 -1.71
CA VAL A 71 0.59 -1.58 -0.89
C VAL A 71 -0.65 -0.74 -1.18
N ALA A 72 -0.98 -0.53 -2.46
CA ALA A 72 -2.14 0.26 -2.86
C ALA A 72 -3.45 -0.38 -2.39
N THR A 73 -3.63 -1.69 -2.60
CA THR A 73 -4.84 -2.40 -2.16
C THR A 73 -4.95 -2.48 -0.64
N TRP A 74 -3.83 -2.62 0.07
CA TRP A 74 -3.84 -2.60 1.53
C TRP A 74 -4.16 -1.21 2.09
N LEU A 75 -3.63 -0.14 1.49
CA LEU A 75 -3.85 1.23 1.96
C LEU A 75 -5.20 1.80 1.56
N LEU A 76 -5.85 1.31 0.50
CA LEU A 76 -7.07 1.90 -0.05
C LEU A 76 -8.21 2.07 0.96
N PRO A 77 -8.55 1.07 1.80
CA PRO A 77 -9.61 1.24 2.82
C PRO A 77 -9.23 2.27 3.88
N TYR A 78 -7.94 2.35 4.26
CA TYR A 78 -7.46 3.34 5.23
C TYR A 78 -7.42 4.74 4.63
N ALA A 79 -7.04 4.88 3.36
CA ALA A 79 -7.07 6.14 2.63
C ALA A 79 -8.51 6.67 2.52
N TYR A 80 -9.48 5.78 2.30
CA TYR A 80 -10.90 6.15 2.33
C TYR A 80 -11.31 6.69 3.72
N VAL A 81 -10.92 6.03 4.81
CA VAL A 81 -11.17 6.54 6.16
C VAL A 81 -10.42 7.85 6.44
N ALA A 82 -9.24 8.05 5.84
CA ALA A 82 -8.44 9.26 6.05
C ALA A 82 -9.06 10.49 5.41
N LEU A 83 -9.68 10.29 4.25
CA LEU A 83 -10.29 11.36 3.45
C LEU A 83 -11.73 11.65 3.85
N PHE A 84 -12.51 10.63 4.22
CA PHE A 84 -13.95 10.74 4.42
C PHE A 84 -14.40 10.45 5.85
N GLY A 85 -13.49 10.08 6.74
CA GLY A 85 -13.80 9.65 8.10
C GLY A 85 -12.93 10.28 9.17
N ARG A 86 -13.03 9.73 10.37
CA ARG A 86 -12.19 10.08 11.51
C ARG A 86 -11.19 8.95 11.74
N LEU A 87 -9.97 9.18 11.29
CA LEU A 87 -8.89 8.23 11.48
C LEU A 87 -8.35 8.36 12.93
N PRO A 88 -8.16 7.25 13.66
CA PRO A 88 -7.55 7.30 14.98
C PRO A 88 -6.13 7.86 14.87
N VAL A 89 -5.67 8.60 15.89
CA VAL A 89 -4.40 9.36 15.86
C VAL A 89 -3.21 8.48 15.44
N TRP A 90 -3.16 7.22 15.89
CA TRP A 90 -2.10 6.29 15.51
C TRP A 90 -2.05 6.03 13.99
N GLY A 91 -3.18 6.02 13.30
CA GLY A 91 -3.21 5.78 11.86
C GLY A 91 -2.73 7.01 11.06
N TRP A 92 -2.90 8.23 11.60
CA TRP A 92 -2.23 9.42 11.05
C TRP A 92 -0.72 9.34 11.19
N VAL A 93 -0.22 8.84 12.33
CA VAL A 93 1.23 8.64 12.56
C VAL A 93 1.79 7.66 11.52
N VAL A 94 1.12 6.54 11.27
CA VAL A 94 1.55 5.56 10.26
C VAL A 94 1.50 6.15 8.85
N PHE A 95 0.44 6.87 8.51
CA PHE A 95 0.30 7.50 7.20
C PHE A 95 1.38 8.56 6.94
N LEU A 96 1.66 9.42 7.92
CA LEU A 96 2.74 10.41 7.87
C LEU A 96 4.11 9.75 7.77
N ALA A 97 4.37 8.69 8.54
CA ALA A 97 5.62 7.96 8.48
C ALA A 97 5.86 7.37 7.07
N LEU A 98 4.83 6.79 6.45
CA LEU A 98 4.91 6.27 5.08
C LEU A 98 5.16 7.39 4.06
N LEU A 99 4.49 8.54 4.20
CA LEU A 99 4.71 9.72 3.37
C LEU A 99 6.14 10.23 3.49
N CYS A 100 6.66 10.36 4.72
CA CYS A 100 8.03 10.79 4.98
C CYS A 100 9.06 9.83 4.37
N VAL A 101 8.89 8.52 4.56
CA VAL A 101 9.79 7.51 3.96
C VAL A 101 9.75 7.59 2.43
N GLY A 102 8.56 7.73 1.84
CA GLY A 102 8.39 7.91 0.40
C GLY A 102 9.11 9.17 -0.10
N ALA A 103 8.91 10.31 0.57
CA ALA A 103 9.54 11.58 0.23
C ALA A 103 11.07 11.52 0.34
N VAL A 104 11.62 10.92 1.41
CA VAL A 104 13.06 10.76 1.59
C VAL A 104 13.67 9.89 0.48
N ARG A 105 13.00 8.79 0.11
CA ARG A 105 13.48 7.92 -0.97
C ARG A 105 13.40 8.59 -2.33
N LEU A 106 12.35 9.37 -2.59
CA LEU A 106 12.23 10.16 -3.80
C LEU A 106 13.33 11.24 -3.88
N ALA A 107 13.58 11.95 -2.77
CA ALA A 107 14.64 12.95 -2.69
C ALA A 107 16.03 12.32 -2.92
N ALA A 108 16.30 11.15 -2.33
CA ALA A 108 17.54 10.41 -2.56
C ALA A 108 17.69 9.97 -4.04
N ALA A 109 16.61 9.51 -4.66
CA ALA A 109 16.60 9.14 -6.08
C ALA A 109 16.84 10.35 -7.00
N MET A 110 16.28 11.52 -6.67
CA MET A 110 16.51 12.75 -7.43
C MET A 110 17.96 13.24 -7.31
N ARG A 111 18.55 13.18 -6.12
CA ARG A 111 19.97 13.57 -5.90
C ARG A 111 20.95 12.71 -6.71
N HIS A 112 20.71 11.41 -6.83
CA HIS A 112 21.55 10.54 -7.65
C HIS A 112 21.48 10.85 -9.15
N ARG A 113 20.38 11.43 -9.65
CA ARG A 113 20.30 11.85 -11.07
C ARG A 113 21.04 13.16 -11.34
N THR A 114 21.16 14.04 -10.34
CA THR A 114 21.84 15.33 -10.50
C THR A 114 23.37 15.20 -10.45
N SER A 115 23.92 14.26 -9.66
CA SER A 115 25.38 14.08 -9.59
C SER A 115 25.99 13.31 -10.77
N ASN A 116 25.16 12.64 -11.58
CA ASN A 116 25.58 11.89 -12.77
C ASN A 116 25.24 12.64 -14.07
N ALA A 117 24.84 13.90 -13.99
CA ALA A 117 24.68 14.73 -15.17
C ALA A 117 26.08 14.91 -15.80
N PRO A 118 26.27 14.58 -17.09
CA PRO A 118 27.56 14.77 -17.75
C PRO A 118 27.91 16.26 -17.69
N GLU A 119 29.14 16.55 -17.24
CA GLU A 119 29.74 17.87 -17.33
C GLU A 119 29.67 18.28 -18.80
N VAL A 120 28.86 19.32 -19.08
CA VAL A 120 28.78 19.89 -20.41
C VAL A 120 30.15 20.51 -20.66
N THR A 121 31.00 19.78 -21.38
CA THR A 121 32.20 20.35 -21.98
C THR A 121 31.72 21.33 -23.03
N ASP A 122 31.70 22.61 -22.64
CA ASP A 122 31.63 23.73 -23.57
C ASP A 122 32.95 23.74 -24.38
N GLU A 123 32.94 23.07 -25.53
CA GLU A 123 33.89 23.26 -26.62
C GLU A 123 33.17 23.85 -27.85
#